data_AF-A0A371CN85-F1
#
_entry.id   AF-A0A371CN85-F1
#
_cell.length_a   1.000
_cell.length_b   1.000
_cell.length_c   1.000
_cell.angle_alpha   90.00
_cell.angle_beta   90.00
_cell.angle_gamma   90.00
#
_symmetry.space_group_name_H-M   'P 1'
#
loop_
_entity.id
_entity.type
_entity.pdbx_description
1 polymer ?
#
loop_
_entity_poly.entity_id
_entity_poly.type
_entity_poly.pdbx_seq_one_letter_code
_entity_poly.pdbx_strand_id
1 'polypeptide(L)'
;MLQASTKDVQEFAQKLTEELNTAATSGKIQEFISGLKKIIEATVWTKAFDSTERDTYHSRIREDGIREIEARWWHTEPVPENTGRRISLEFCDLTAQHKTWRVEEVWAPETVECASFEAFARAAQRFRVQADRKYRHPFVPSTGFDALLKSGRTSFDSLASRFIADIVADLSDVGVVPYIRNDEANQGQESPWKEFPAWERTLPAWCSTPNHWIEPIPPPGFADSQGPHPLREQYYKKVPTLFIPGNGRCIVSCAKKPDVISRALFIPVHEIRYPGTVKAILNQEADLVPYGAHFVPGKVTLDAAQALLGRVIQSSTEPRSDPDEFPAGKRRKVNKSVQTEQYGDSRDPLAVLAVPCAWVGAAVLPADVKALEIAAGMISEGMNASVGKPEAEDRLSSSDWSDKTMACIRKLNADGFDPVVEVGPDGMFVGGDLGTSKGDDDEFEAEITGAQPGVWSMSVEPAEGEEADEDRLMHLDPLLIRFVWASDGSVDYDALPRPGSIQAQSSGDPHATWEVVGSFSVDSGTVCLFSKYALDNLLSTGKEDDREAMLEAFFDDGGEGNVFVPSGVVTASSSDGGFEVEGRRDEDGQIVELRLRV
;
A
#
# COMPACT_ATOMS: atom_id res chain seq x y z
N MET A 1 -5.18 -10.50 -24.71
CA MET A 1 -4.11 -10.81 -25.70
C MET A 1 -2.80 -10.44 -25.02
N LEU A 2 -1.91 -11.30 -24.52
CA LEU A 2 -1.68 -12.73 -24.63
C LEU A 2 -1.66 -13.37 -23.22
N GLN A 3 -2.51 -14.36 -22.97
CA GLN A 3 -2.16 -15.46 -22.08
C GLN A 3 -1.71 -16.58 -23.01
N ALA A 4 -0.41 -16.70 -23.26
CA ALA A 4 0.10 -17.98 -23.74
C ALA A 4 -0.20 -18.97 -22.62
N SER A 5 -0.95 -20.02 -22.90
CA SER A 5 -1.27 -20.99 -21.87
C SER A 5 0.02 -21.67 -21.42
N THR A 6 0.10 -22.10 -20.17
CA THR A 6 1.25 -22.85 -19.63
C THR A 6 1.67 -24.00 -20.55
N LYS A 7 0.70 -24.56 -21.28
CA LYS A 7 0.87 -25.59 -22.31
C LYS A 7 1.69 -25.10 -23.52
N ASP A 8 1.48 -23.88 -24.00
CA ASP A 8 2.22 -23.33 -25.15
C ASP A 8 3.71 -23.13 -24.81
N VAL A 9 4.00 -22.77 -23.56
CA VAL A 9 5.36 -22.64 -23.05
C VAL A 9 6.04 -24.01 -22.92
N GLN A 10 5.32 -25.01 -22.41
CA GLN A 10 5.83 -26.39 -22.29
C GLN A 10 6.09 -27.02 -23.67
N GLU A 11 5.18 -26.88 -24.62
CA GLU A 11 5.36 -27.39 -25.99
C GLU A 11 6.56 -26.72 -26.68
N PHE A 12 6.75 -25.42 -26.47
CA PHE A 12 7.92 -24.71 -26.99
C PHE A 12 9.23 -25.21 -26.35
N ALA A 13 9.27 -25.36 -25.03
CA ALA A 13 10.45 -25.85 -24.31
C ALA A 13 10.83 -27.29 -24.72
N GLN A 14 9.83 -28.15 -24.91
CA GLN A 14 10.04 -29.51 -25.37
C GLN A 14 10.63 -29.55 -26.78
N LYS A 15 10.05 -28.77 -27.70
CA LYS A 15 10.56 -28.66 -29.08
C LYS A 15 12.00 -28.13 -29.13
N LEU A 16 12.32 -27.16 -28.28
CA LEU A 16 13.64 -26.55 -28.21
C LEU A 16 14.69 -27.55 -27.67
N THR A 17 14.28 -28.41 -26.74
CA THR A 17 15.08 -29.52 -26.21
C THR A 17 15.38 -30.57 -27.28
N GLU A 18 14.37 -30.93 -28.09
CA GLU A 18 14.54 -31.87 -29.21
C GLU A 18 15.49 -31.34 -30.30
N GLU A 19 15.35 -30.05 -30.65
CA GLU A 19 16.24 -29.41 -31.62
C GLU A 19 17.69 -29.29 -31.11
N LEU A 20 17.88 -29.01 -29.82
CA LEU A 20 19.21 -28.99 -29.19
C LEU A 20 19.89 -30.37 -29.26
N ASN A 21 19.16 -31.43 -28.89
CA ASN A 21 19.68 -32.80 -28.94
C ASN A 21 20.05 -33.23 -30.38
N THR A 22 19.26 -32.80 -31.37
CA THR A 22 19.53 -33.04 -32.79
C THR A 22 20.75 -32.26 -33.28
N ALA A 23 20.93 -31.01 -32.84
CA ALA A 23 22.09 -30.19 -33.20
C ALA A 23 23.39 -30.72 -32.57
N ALA A 24 23.31 -31.26 -31.36
CA ALA A 24 24.45 -31.85 -30.66
C ALA A 24 24.97 -33.12 -31.37
N THR A 25 24.07 -34.01 -31.80
CA THR A 25 24.44 -35.25 -32.50
C THR A 25 24.95 -35.02 -33.94
N SER A 26 24.53 -33.92 -34.57
CA SER A 26 24.92 -33.57 -35.96
C SER A 26 26.15 -32.65 -36.07
N GLY A 27 26.74 -32.22 -34.94
CA GLY A 27 27.90 -31.31 -34.93
C GLY A 27 27.57 -29.85 -35.32
N LYS A 28 26.29 -29.48 -35.36
CA LYS A 28 25.80 -28.17 -35.81
C LYS A 28 25.43 -27.21 -34.66
N ILE A 29 25.99 -27.42 -33.48
CA ILE A 29 25.62 -26.69 -32.26
C ILE A 29 25.76 -25.16 -32.39
N GLN A 30 26.71 -24.68 -33.19
CA GLN A 30 26.91 -23.25 -33.45
C GLN A 30 25.79 -22.63 -34.30
N GLU A 31 25.22 -23.38 -35.25
CA GLU A 31 24.05 -22.92 -36.03
C GLU A 31 22.81 -22.84 -35.14
N PHE A 32 22.63 -23.81 -34.24
CA PHE A 32 21.54 -23.81 -33.25
C PHE A 32 21.66 -22.64 -32.26
N ILE A 33 22.83 -22.39 -31.68
CA ILE A 33 23.08 -21.25 -30.78
C ILE A 33 22.79 -19.92 -31.49
N SER A 34 23.19 -19.78 -32.76
CA SER A 34 22.90 -18.59 -33.57
C SER A 34 21.39 -18.40 -33.82
N GLY A 35 20.67 -19.48 -34.09
CA GLY A 35 19.20 -19.47 -34.22
C GLY A 35 18.51 -19.08 -32.91
N LEU A 36 18.95 -19.66 -31.79
CA LEU A 36 18.46 -19.34 -30.45
C LEU A 36 18.67 -17.88 -30.07
N LYS A 37 19.86 -17.32 -30.34
CA LYS A 37 20.14 -15.90 -30.12
C LYS A 37 19.16 -15.01 -30.88
N LYS A 38 18.87 -15.33 -32.15
CA LYS A 38 17.88 -14.60 -32.96
C LYS A 38 16.46 -14.71 -32.40
N ILE A 39 16.07 -15.89 -31.88
CA ILE A 39 14.75 -16.09 -31.26
C ILE A 39 14.66 -15.33 -29.94
N ILE A 40 15.69 -15.37 -29.10
CA ILE A 40 15.77 -14.63 -27.83
C ILE A 40 15.72 -13.14 -28.12
N GLU A 41 16.54 -12.64 -29.05
CA GLU A 41 16.51 -11.24 -29.49
C GLU A 41 15.11 -10.88 -30.00
N ALA A 42 14.51 -11.67 -30.89
CA ALA A 42 13.15 -11.42 -31.38
C ALA A 42 12.10 -11.42 -30.25
N THR A 43 12.22 -12.30 -29.24
CA THR A 43 11.27 -12.41 -28.12
C THR A 43 11.45 -11.29 -27.09
N VAL A 44 12.69 -10.87 -26.84
CA VAL A 44 13.02 -9.71 -26.01
C VAL A 44 12.51 -8.44 -26.70
N TRP A 45 12.71 -8.31 -28.01
CA TRP A 45 12.18 -7.22 -28.81
C TRP A 45 10.65 -7.21 -28.83
N THR A 46 9.96 -8.35 -28.96
CA THR A 46 8.48 -8.37 -28.91
C THR A 46 7.94 -8.03 -27.52
N LYS A 47 8.59 -8.46 -26.42
CA LYS A 47 8.19 -8.05 -25.07
C LYS A 47 8.46 -6.56 -24.79
N ALA A 48 9.59 -6.03 -25.25
CA ALA A 48 9.89 -4.61 -25.14
C ALA A 48 8.94 -3.75 -26.01
N PHE A 49 8.55 -4.25 -27.17
CA PHE A 49 7.58 -3.62 -28.07
C PHE A 49 6.17 -3.66 -27.47
N ASP A 50 5.73 -4.78 -26.89
CA ASP A 50 4.44 -4.91 -26.19
C ASP A 50 4.36 -3.98 -24.96
N SER A 51 5.46 -3.84 -24.20
CA SER A 51 5.56 -2.82 -23.13
C SER A 51 5.37 -1.41 -23.67
N THR A 52 6.14 -1.01 -24.70
CA THR A 52 6.11 0.36 -25.21
C THR A 52 4.76 0.70 -25.84
N GLU A 53 4.14 -0.23 -26.57
CA GLU A 53 2.81 -0.04 -27.15
C GLU A 53 1.72 0.04 -26.08
N ARG A 54 1.81 -0.79 -25.02
CA ARG A 54 0.88 -0.74 -23.89
C ARG A 54 1.00 0.58 -23.13
N ASP A 55 2.22 1.04 -22.86
CA ASP A 55 2.48 2.33 -22.20
C ASP A 55 1.97 3.50 -23.05
N THR A 56 2.17 3.44 -24.37
CA THR A 56 1.65 4.44 -25.32
C THR A 56 0.12 4.43 -25.35
N TYR A 57 -0.50 3.24 -25.34
CA TYR A 57 -1.95 3.08 -25.33
C TYR A 57 -2.58 3.63 -24.04
N HIS A 58 -2.02 3.28 -22.88
CA HIS A 58 -2.47 3.82 -21.59
C HIS A 58 -2.28 5.33 -21.54
N SER A 59 -1.15 5.84 -22.01
CA SER A 59 -0.89 7.29 -22.09
C SER A 59 -1.92 7.99 -22.98
N ARG A 60 -2.30 7.40 -24.12
CA ARG A 60 -3.31 7.98 -25.02
C ARG A 60 -4.70 7.98 -24.39
N ILE A 61 -5.16 6.86 -23.83
CA ILE A 61 -6.45 6.80 -23.11
C ILE A 61 -6.50 7.86 -22.01
N ARG A 62 -5.39 7.97 -21.27
CA ARG A 62 -5.22 8.97 -20.23
C ARG A 62 -5.33 10.40 -20.75
N GLU A 63 -4.61 10.74 -21.81
CA GLU A 63 -4.66 12.08 -22.42
C GLU A 63 -6.04 12.40 -23.02
N ASP A 64 -6.74 11.41 -23.54
CA ASP A 64 -8.11 11.55 -24.04
C ASP A 64 -9.08 11.81 -22.87
N GLY A 65 -8.98 11.05 -21.78
CA GLY A 65 -9.79 11.25 -20.57
C GLY A 65 -9.58 12.63 -19.93
N ILE A 66 -8.33 13.08 -19.83
CA ILE A 66 -8.00 14.43 -19.35
C ILE A 66 -8.64 15.49 -20.25
N ARG A 67 -8.50 15.37 -21.58
CA ARG A 67 -9.08 16.33 -22.53
C ARG A 67 -10.60 16.37 -22.46
N GLU A 68 -11.25 15.22 -22.30
CA GLU A 68 -12.71 15.15 -22.17
C GLU A 68 -13.18 15.84 -20.89
N ILE A 69 -12.53 15.55 -19.75
CA ILE A 69 -12.84 16.19 -18.47
C ILE A 69 -12.61 17.70 -18.54
N GLU A 70 -11.48 18.13 -19.09
CA GLU A 70 -11.16 19.55 -19.23
C GLU A 70 -12.15 20.28 -20.15
N ALA A 71 -12.56 19.65 -21.25
CA ALA A 71 -13.59 20.19 -22.13
C ALA A 71 -14.93 20.31 -21.39
N ARG A 72 -15.33 19.29 -20.64
CA ARG A 72 -16.58 19.29 -19.88
C ARG A 72 -16.63 20.36 -18.79
N TRP A 73 -15.50 20.60 -18.12
CA TRP A 73 -15.45 21.52 -16.98
C TRP A 73 -15.15 22.95 -17.38
N TRP A 74 -14.18 23.15 -18.27
CA TRP A 74 -13.57 24.47 -18.50
C TRP A 74 -13.95 25.09 -19.84
N HIS A 75 -14.59 24.35 -20.75
CA HIS A 75 -15.04 24.91 -22.02
C HIS A 75 -16.24 25.83 -21.82
N THR A 76 -16.22 26.98 -22.50
CA THR A 76 -17.34 27.92 -22.54
C THR A 76 -17.60 28.32 -23.98
N GLU A 77 -18.86 28.24 -24.41
CA GLU A 77 -19.26 28.79 -25.71
C GLU A 77 -19.38 30.33 -25.64
N PRO A 78 -18.98 31.07 -26.69
CA PRO A 78 -19.17 32.52 -26.74
C PRO A 78 -20.65 32.89 -26.81
N VAL A 79 -20.98 34.13 -26.40
CA VAL A 79 -22.35 34.66 -26.51
C VAL A 79 -22.70 34.81 -28.00
N PRO A 80 -23.83 34.27 -28.49
CA PRO A 80 -24.23 34.40 -29.89
C PRO A 80 -24.30 35.87 -30.34
N GLU A 81 -23.64 36.19 -31.46
CA GLU A 81 -23.50 37.60 -31.91
C GLU A 81 -24.75 38.17 -32.60
N ASN A 82 -25.61 37.34 -33.18
CA ASN A 82 -26.39 37.79 -34.35
C ASN A 82 -27.91 37.92 -34.26
N THR A 83 -28.59 37.77 -33.10
CA THR A 83 -30.07 37.72 -33.14
C THR A 83 -30.83 38.22 -31.90
N GLY A 84 -30.21 38.83 -30.90
CA GLY A 84 -30.97 39.24 -29.71
C GLY A 84 -30.33 40.29 -28.82
N ARG A 85 -31.15 40.80 -27.90
CA ARG A 85 -30.73 41.73 -26.84
C ARG A 85 -29.76 40.99 -25.92
N ARG A 86 -28.53 41.51 -25.80
CA ARG A 86 -27.58 41.08 -24.77
C ARG A 86 -28.10 41.51 -23.40
N ILE A 87 -28.01 40.60 -22.45
CA ILE A 87 -28.43 40.77 -21.06
C ILE A 87 -27.24 40.37 -20.19
N SER A 88 -27.04 41.11 -19.11
CA SER A 88 -26.08 40.75 -18.06
C SER A 88 -26.84 40.06 -16.94
N LEU A 89 -26.41 38.85 -16.57
CA LEU A 89 -26.92 38.15 -15.38
C LEU A 89 -25.88 38.22 -14.27
N GLU A 90 -26.30 38.70 -13.11
CA GLU A 90 -25.49 38.72 -11.90
C GLU A 90 -25.86 37.51 -11.03
N PHE A 91 -24.91 36.61 -10.80
CA PHE A 91 -25.09 35.42 -9.98
C PHE A 91 -24.67 35.73 -8.54
N CYS A 92 -25.59 35.59 -7.59
CA CYS A 92 -25.38 35.95 -6.17
C CYS A 92 -25.41 34.72 -5.27
N ASP A 93 -24.32 34.47 -4.55
CA ASP A 93 -24.20 33.33 -3.63
C ASP A 93 -25.01 33.54 -2.35
N LEU A 94 -26.06 32.72 -2.15
CA LEU A 94 -26.86 32.68 -0.93
C LEU A 94 -26.64 31.39 -0.12
N THR A 95 -25.58 30.63 -0.41
CA THR A 95 -25.30 29.32 0.22
C THR A 95 -25.31 29.42 1.75
N ALA A 96 -24.65 30.42 2.33
CA ALA A 96 -24.56 30.59 3.78
C ALA A 96 -25.92 30.87 4.47
N GLN A 97 -26.91 31.39 3.73
CA GLN A 97 -28.24 31.68 4.26
C GLN A 97 -29.17 30.45 4.23
N HIS A 98 -28.84 29.45 3.41
CA HIS A 98 -29.71 28.31 3.13
C HIS A 98 -29.18 26.96 3.63
N LYS A 99 -27.88 26.83 3.89
CA LYS A 99 -27.32 25.61 4.50
C LYS A 99 -27.52 25.63 6.01
N THR A 100 -27.78 24.47 6.59
CA THR A 100 -27.97 24.31 8.04
C THR A 100 -26.67 24.31 8.83
N TRP A 101 -25.54 24.10 8.16
CA TRP A 101 -24.20 24.18 8.72
C TRP A 101 -23.54 25.52 8.41
N ARG A 102 -22.52 25.88 9.19
CA ARG A 102 -21.77 27.11 9.00
C ARG A 102 -21.00 27.06 7.68
N VAL A 103 -21.29 28.00 6.79
CA VAL A 103 -20.53 28.22 5.55
C VAL A 103 -19.75 29.51 5.74
N GLU A 104 -18.43 29.40 5.92
CA GLU A 104 -17.56 30.56 6.16
C GLU A 104 -17.22 31.31 4.87
N GLU A 105 -17.26 30.61 3.74
CA GLU A 105 -16.92 31.15 2.43
C GLU A 105 -18.18 31.66 1.72
N VAL A 106 -18.22 32.95 1.38
CA VAL A 106 -19.27 33.54 0.52
C VAL A 106 -18.61 34.08 -0.74
N TRP A 107 -19.07 33.66 -1.91
CA TRP A 107 -18.53 34.13 -3.18
C TRP A 107 -19.06 35.53 -3.51
N ALA A 108 -18.19 36.40 -4.02
CA ALA A 108 -18.63 37.69 -4.53
C ALA A 108 -19.54 37.48 -5.75
N PRO A 109 -20.51 38.39 -6.01
CA PRO A 109 -21.35 38.30 -7.20
C PRO A 109 -20.53 38.21 -8.48
N GLU A 110 -20.94 37.33 -9.39
CA GLU A 110 -20.28 37.13 -10.68
C GLU A 110 -21.24 37.47 -11.82
N THR A 111 -20.85 38.42 -12.66
CA THR A 111 -21.65 38.85 -13.81
C THR A 111 -21.22 38.09 -15.06
N VAL A 112 -22.19 37.57 -15.81
CA VAL A 112 -21.98 36.96 -17.13
C VAL A 112 -22.91 37.55 -18.18
N GLU A 113 -22.33 37.82 -19.34
CA GLU A 113 -23.10 38.23 -20.51
C GLU A 113 -23.81 37.03 -21.15
N CYS A 114 -25.03 37.26 -21.60
CA CYS A 114 -25.87 36.28 -22.25
C CYS A 114 -26.81 36.89 -23.28
N ALA A 115 -27.40 36.04 -24.12
CA ALA A 115 -28.47 36.41 -25.05
C ALA A 115 -29.82 35.91 -24.52
N SER A 116 -30.88 36.71 -24.67
CA SER A 116 -32.20 36.35 -24.15
C SER A 116 -32.75 35.01 -24.65
N PHE A 117 -32.32 34.57 -25.83
CA PHE A 117 -32.79 33.34 -26.50
C PHE A 117 -31.82 32.17 -26.38
N GLU A 118 -30.67 32.31 -25.70
CA GLU A 118 -29.80 31.15 -25.49
C GLU A 118 -30.31 30.27 -24.35
N ALA A 119 -29.89 29.00 -24.35
CA ALA A 119 -30.22 28.07 -23.28
C ALA A 119 -29.45 28.45 -22.00
N PHE A 120 -30.11 28.34 -20.84
CA PHE A 120 -29.54 28.67 -19.53
C PHE A 120 -28.24 27.94 -19.25
N ALA A 121 -28.11 26.67 -19.69
CA ALA A 121 -26.88 25.89 -19.55
C ALA A 121 -25.62 26.62 -20.05
N ARG A 122 -25.72 27.42 -21.13
CA ARG A 122 -24.57 28.14 -21.70
C ARG A 122 -24.12 29.30 -20.80
N ALA A 123 -25.07 30.08 -20.29
CA ALA A 123 -24.78 31.17 -19.36
C ALA A 123 -24.30 30.61 -18.01
N ALA A 124 -24.95 29.56 -17.50
CA ALA A 124 -24.56 28.86 -16.29
C ALA A 124 -23.15 28.27 -16.39
N GLN A 125 -22.79 27.71 -17.55
CA GLN A 125 -21.44 27.19 -17.79
C GLN A 125 -20.38 28.29 -17.76
N ARG A 126 -20.65 29.46 -18.37
CA ARG A 126 -19.77 30.62 -18.29
C ARG A 126 -19.59 31.10 -16.84
N PHE A 127 -20.70 31.17 -16.09
CA PHE A 127 -20.67 31.52 -14.66
C PHE A 127 -19.83 30.52 -13.87
N ARG A 128 -20.08 29.21 -14.02
CA ARG A 128 -19.37 28.14 -13.34
C ARG A 128 -17.87 28.24 -13.56
N VAL A 129 -17.43 28.34 -14.82
CA VAL A 129 -16.00 28.46 -15.16
C VAL A 129 -15.38 29.72 -14.55
N GLN A 130 -16.07 30.85 -14.60
CA GLN A 130 -15.57 32.11 -14.03
C GLN A 130 -15.44 32.04 -12.50
N ALA A 131 -16.44 31.47 -11.83
CA ALA A 131 -16.45 31.31 -10.37
C ALA A 131 -15.41 30.27 -9.92
N ASP A 132 -15.38 29.09 -10.55
CA ASP A 132 -14.43 28.03 -10.18
C ASP A 132 -12.98 28.45 -10.36
N ARG A 133 -12.65 29.20 -11.43
CA ARG A 133 -11.30 29.75 -11.62
C ARG A 133 -10.86 30.67 -10.48
N LYS A 134 -11.81 31.30 -9.79
CA LYS A 134 -11.54 32.22 -8.68
C LYS A 134 -11.54 31.54 -7.33
N TYR A 135 -12.42 30.56 -7.12
CA TYR A 135 -12.76 30.08 -5.78
C TYR A 135 -12.60 28.56 -5.60
N ARG A 136 -12.26 27.80 -6.65
CA ARG A 136 -12.13 26.34 -6.57
C ARG A 136 -10.85 25.82 -7.20
N HIS A 137 -10.48 24.62 -6.78
CA HIS A 137 -9.36 23.89 -7.35
C HIS A 137 -9.72 23.35 -8.75
N PRO A 138 -8.82 23.40 -9.74
CA PRO A 138 -9.09 22.85 -11.09
C PRO A 138 -9.39 21.34 -11.14
N PHE A 139 -9.12 20.61 -10.06
CA PHE A 139 -9.45 19.18 -9.97
C PHE A 139 -10.70 18.92 -9.14
N VAL A 140 -11.23 19.91 -8.43
CA VAL A 140 -12.43 19.76 -7.61
C VAL A 140 -13.30 21.01 -7.82
N PRO A 141 -13.79 21.24 -9.06
CA PRO A 141 -14.69 22.35 -9.34
C PRO A 141 -16.03 22.16 -8.64
N SER A 142 -16.76 23.25 -8.43
CA SER A 142 -18.15 23.19 -8.01
C SER A 142 -19.02 22.92 -9.22
N THR A 143 -19.67 21.75 -9.30
CA THR A 143 -20.54 21.42 -10.45
C THR A 143 -22.02 21.55 -10.14
N GLY A 144 -22.43 21.33 -8.88
CA GLY A 144 -23.81 21.44 -8.44
C GLY A 144 -24.21 22.83 -7.94
N PHE A 145 -25.24 23.41 -8.57
CA PHE A 145 -25.86 24.68 -8.16
C PHE A 145 -27.37 24.62 -8.29
N ASP A 146 -28.08 25.28 -7.38
CA ASP A 146 -29.51 25.52 -7.49
C ASP A 146 -29.81 27.01 -7.56
N ALA A 147 -30.67 27.41 -8.49
CA ALA A 147 -31.23 28.75 -8.54
C ALA A 147 -32.43 28.88 -7.58
N LEU A 148 -32.62 30.06 -7.02
CA LEU A 148 -33.80 30.42 -6.25
C LEU A 148 -34.74 31.26 -7.12
N LEU A 149 -35.74 30.60 -7.70
CA LEU A 149 -36.77 31.22 -8.52
C LEU A 149 -38.00 31.57 -7.67
N LYS A 150 -38.94 32.36 -8.22
CA LYS A 150 -40.25 32.63 -7.58
C LYS A 150 -41.02 31.34 -7.25
N SER A 151 -40.83 30.29 -8.04
CA SER A 151 -41.44 28.97 -7.86
C SER A 151 -40.74 28.10 -6.81
N GLY A 152 -39.57 28.52 -6.32
CA GLY A 152 -38.76 27.80 -5.34
C GLY A 152 -37.35 27.48 -5.82
N ARG A 153 -36.72 26.53 -5.14
CA ARG A 153 -35.36 26.05 -5.42
C ARG A 153 -35.38 25.10 -6.63
N THR A 154 -34.52 25.32 -7.62
CA THR A 154 -34.43 24.46 -8.81
C THR A 154 -32.98 24.30 -9.27
N SER A 155 -32.56 23.06 -9.56
CA SER A 155 -31.18 22.80 -9.99
C SER A 155 -30.86 23.39 -11.35
N PHE A 156 -29.61 23.81 -11.55
CA PHE A 156 -29.16 24.34 -12.84
C PHE A 156 -29.37 23.33 -13.98
N ASP A 157 -29.19 22.03 -13.70
CA ASP A 157 -29.44 20.97 -14.67
C ASP A 157 -30.90 20.90 -15.12
N SER A 158 -31.85 21.10 -14.19
CA SER A 158 -33.29 21.16 -14.53
C SER A 158 -33.65 22.40 -15.34
N LEU A 159 -32.85 23.47 -15.22
CA LEU A 159 -33.02 24.71 -15.98
C LEU A 159 -32.26 24.70 -17.31
N ALA A 160 -31.39 23.71 -17.55
CA ALA A 160 -30.39 23.72 -18.61
C ALA A 160 -30.94 24.07 -20.00
N SER A 161 -32.10 23.50 -20.36
CA SER A 161 -32.74 23.68 -21.66
C SER A 161 -33.67 24.91 -21.76
N ARG A 162 -33.96 25.59 -20.66
CA ARG A 162 -34.83 26.78 -20.66
C ARG A 162 -34.11 27.98 -21.25
N PHE A 163 -34.85 28.87 -21.90
CA PHE A 163 -34.27 30.12 -22.41
C PHE A 163 -34.01 31.12 -21.28
N ILE A 164 -32.97 31.94 -21.44
CA ILE A 164 -32.65 33.01 -20.48
C ILE A 164 -33.84 33.92 -20.22
N ALA A 165 -34.61 34.30 -21.25
CA ALA A 165 -35.79 35.15 -21.09
C ALA A 165 -36.82 34.57 -20.12
N ASP A 166 -37.04 33.24 -20.17
CA ASP A 166 -37.99 32.55 -19.29
C ASP A 166 -37.46 32.51 -17.86
N ILE A 167 -36.15 32.29 -17.67
CA ILE A 167 -35.51 32.34 -16.36
C ILE A 167 -35.66 33.74 -15.76
N VAL A 168 -35.34 34.79 -16.52
CA VAL A 168 -35.42 36.18 -16.05
C VAL A 168 -36.84 36.56 -15.61
N ALA A 169 -37.87 36.05 -16.28
CA ALA A 169 -39.26 36.27 -15.87
C ALA A 169 -39.58 35.62 -14.51
N ASP A 170 -38.94 34.48 -14.20
CA ASP A 170 -39.11 33.73 -12.96
C ASP A 170 -38.24 34.25 -11.80
N LEU A 171 -37.29 35.15 -12.04
CA LEU A 171 -36.46 35.75 -11.00
C LEU A 171 -37.23 36.82 -10.21
N SER A 172 -36.99 36.89 -8.90
CA SER A 172 -37.55 37.93 -8.03
C SER A 172 -37.06 39.32 -8.40
N ASP A 173 -35.75 39.45 -8.66
CA ASP A 173 -35.10 40.67 -9.11
C ASP A 173 -34.59 40.50 -10.55
N VAL A 174 -34.89 41.48 -11.40
CA VAL A 174 -34.58 41.39 -12.84
C VAL A 174 -33.07 41.36 -13.04
N GLY A 175 -32.56 40.26 -13.60
CA GLY A 175 -31.16 40.10 -13.95
C GLY A 175 -30.28 39.56 -12.82
N VAL A 176 -30.82 39.28 -11.63
CA VAL A 176 -30.07 38.71 -10.50
C VAL A 176 -30.50 37.27 -10.29
N VAL A 177 -29.56 36.34 -10.42
CA VAL A 177 -29.76 34.89 -10.20
C VAL A 177 -29.21 34.53 -8.82
N PRO A 178 -30.04 34.56 -7.75
CA PRO A 178 -29.63 34.01 -6.47
C PRO A 178 -29.45 32.50 -6.56
N TYR A 179 -28.35 31.98 -6.02
CA TYR A 179 -28.06 30.54 -6.08
C TYR A 179 -27.52 29.96 -4.76
N ILE A 180 -27.62 28.64 -4.64
CA ILE A 180 -27.06 27.83 -3.56
C ILE A 180 -26.10 26.81 -4.18
N ARG A 181 -24.87 26.72 -3.65
CA ARG A 181 -23.89 25.69 -4.03
C ARG A 181 -24.25 24.35 -3.39
N ASN A 182 -24.07 23.27 -4.14
CA ASN A 182 -24.22 21.89 -3.69
C ASN A 182 -22.88 21.16 -3.81
N ASP A 183 -21.85 21.70 -3.18
CA ASP A 183 -20.50 21.11 -3.23
C ASP A 183 -20.47 19.68 -2.68
N GLU A 184 -21.37 19.32 -1.75
CA GLU A 184 -21.49 17.96 -1.24
C GLU A 184 -21.87 16.94 -2.32
N ALA A 185 -22.60 17.37 -3.37
CA ALA A 185 -22.96 16.52 -4.50
C ALA A 185 -21.75 16.20 -5.40
N ASN A 186 -20.64 16.91 -5.24
CA ASN A 186 -19.41 16.63 -5.98
C ASN A 186 -18.67 15.41 -5.40
N GLN A 187 -19.04 14.94 -4.20
CA GLN A 187 -18.49 13.71 -3.63
C GLN A 187 -18.91 12.52 -4.49
N GLY A 188 -17.95 11.98 -5.24
CA GLY A 188 -18.18 10.81 -6.11
C GLY A 188 -18.04 11.10 -7.59
N GLN A 189 -18.02 12.37 -8.01
CA GLN A 189 -17.74 12.69 -9.41
C GLN A 189 -16.33 12.23 -9.81
N GLU A 190 -16.23 11.76 -11.05
CA GLU A 190 -14.96 11.50 -11.73
C GLU A 190 -14.16 12.78 -11.78
N SER A 191 -12.88 12.67 -11.43
CA SER A 191 -11.99 13.80 -11.41
C SER A 191 -10.56 13.34 -11.67
N PRO A 192 -9.73 14.17 -12.33
CA PRO A 192 -8.31 13.88 -12.52
C PRO A 192 -7.58 13.64 -11.19
N TRP A 193 -8.08 14.15 -10.05
CA TRP A 193 -7.43 13.88 -8.76
C TRP A 193 -7.62 12.44 -8.27
N LYS A 194 -8.67 11.74 -8.71
CA LYS A 194 -8.90 10.33 -8.36
C LYS A 194 -8.22 9.39 -9.35
N GLU A 195 -8.15 9.81 -10.60
CA GLU A 195 -7.64 8.98 -11.71
C GLU A 195 -6.12 9.00 -11.80
N PHE A 196 -5.47 10.11 -11.44
CA PHE A 196 -4.03 10.26 -11.62
C PHE A 196 -3.30 10.47 -10.29
N PRO A 197 -2.14 9.83 -10.09
CA PRO A 197 -1.30 10.12 -8.94
C PRO A 197 -0.81 11.57 -8.99
N ALA A 198 -0.51 12.14 -7.82
CA ALA A 198 -0.26 13.57 -7.70
C ALA A 198 0.90 14.05 -8.60
N TRP A 199 1.99 13.30 -8.72
CA TRP A 199 3.17 13.64 -9.54
C TRP A 199 2.93 13.57 -11.05
N GLU A 200 1.81 13.06 -11.53
CA GLU A 200 1.50 12.97 -12.96
C GLU A 200 0.50 14.01 -13.42
N ARG A 201 -0.11 14.75 -12.49
CA ARG A 201 -1.15 15.73 -12.81
C ARG A 201 -0.59 16.92 -13.57
N THR A 202 -1.46 17.59 -14.33
CA THR A 202 -1.16 18.85 -15.02
C THR A 202 -2.18 19.90 -14.62
N LEU A 203 -1.74 21.14 -14.42
CA LEU A 203 -2.65 22.25 -14.13
C LEU A 203 -3.02 22.97 -15.43
N PRO A 204 -4.28 23.45 -15.54
CA PRO A 204 -4.65 24.35 -16.62
C PRO A 204 -3.79 25.61 -16.62
N ALA A 205 -3.53 26.20 -17.79
CA ALA A 205 -2.65 27.37 -17.94
C ALA A 205 -3.06 28.60 -17.10
N TRP A 206 -4.33 28.70 -16.71
CA TRP A 206 -4.83 29.79 -15.85
C TRP A 206 -4.57 29.54 -14.35
N CYS A 207 -4.22 28.32 -13.95
CA CYS A 207 -3.89 27.96 -12.58
C CYS A 207 -2.39 27.77 -12.45
N SER A 208 -1.73 28.68 -11.74
CA SER A 208 -0.28 28.61 -11.48
C SER A 208 -0.01 28.78 -10.00
N THR A 209 1.10 28.20 -9.54
CA THR A 209 1.50 28.33 -8.14
C THR A 209 1.93 29.77 -7.85
N PRO A 210 1.35 30.43 -6.85
CA PRO A 210 1.67 31.81 -6.56
C PRO A 210 3.12 32.03 -6.14
N ASN A 211 3.66 33.20 -6.53
CA ASN A 211 5.03 33.58 -6.20
C ASN A 211 5.25 33.80 -4.70
N HIS A 212 4.21 34.12 -3.93
CA HIS A 212 4.29 34.31 -2.47
C HIS A 212 4.30 33.00 -1.68
N TRP A 213 4.05 31.85 -2.31
CA TRP A 213 4.21 30.55 -1.67
C TRP A 213 5.70 30.22 -1.53
N ILE A 214 6.07 29.61 -0.41
CA ILE A 214 7.45 29.36 -0.02
C ILE A 214 7.97 28.10 -0.71
N GLU A 215 9.16 28.17 -1.29
CA GLU A 215 9.86 26.98 -1.76
C GLU A 215 10.36 26.17 -0.55
N PRO A 216 9.88 24.94 -0.33
CA PRO A 216 10.29 24.14 0.83
C PRO A 216 11.74 23.68 0.71
N ILE A 217 12.38 23.44 1.86
CA ILE A 217 13.73 22.87 1.92
C ILE A 217 13.62 21.36 1.58
N PRO A 218 14.30 20.86 0.54
CA PRO A 218 14.27 19.44 0.20
C PRO A 218 14.73 18.54 1.35
N PRO A 219 14.13 17.35 1.52
CA PRO A 219 14.67 16.32 2.41
C PRO A 219 16.12 15.97 2.03
N PRO A 220 16.98 15.60 3.01
CA PRO A 220 18.36 15.22 2.72
C PRO A 220 18.51 14.15 1.63
N GLY A 221 17.62 13.16 1.60
CA GLY A 221 17.60 12.07 0.63
C GLY A 221 16.94 12.39 -0.71
N PHE A 222 16.47 13.62 -0.92
CA PHE A 222 15.88 14.03 -2.20
C PHE A 222 16.99 14.27 -3.25
N ALA A 223 16.91 13.52 -4.34
CA ALA A 223 17.70 13.75 -5.54
C ALA A 223 16.80 14.23 -6.68
N ASP A 224 17.18 15.33 -7.34
CA ASP A 224 16.44 15.88 -8.49
C ASP A 224 16.69 15.06 -9.79
N SER A 225 17.47 13.99 -9.69
CA SER A 225 17.84 13.16 -10.83
C SER A 225 16.66 12.33 -11.32
N GLN A 226 16.31 12.46 -12.59
CA GLN A 226 15.35 11.59 -13.28
C GLN A 226 15.93 10.20 -13.64
N GLY A 227 16.94 9.76 -12.90
CA GLY A 227 17.54 8.45 -13.11
C GLY A 227 16.56 7.34 -12.73
N PRO A 228 16.73 6.12 -13.27
CA PRO A 228 16.01 4.97 -12.76
C PRO A 228 16.32 4.80 -11.27
N HIS A 229 15.27 4.76 -10.45
CA HIS A 229 15.40 4.41 -9.04
C HIS A 229 15.43 2.88 -8.89
N PRO A 230 16.18 2.34 -7.92
CA PRO A 230 16.11 0.91 -7.62
C PRO A 230 14.67 0.49 -7.30
N LEU A 231 14.30 -0.71 -7.74
CA LEU A 231 12.97 -1.26 -7.44
C LEU A 231 12.81 -1.41 -5.93
N ARG A 232 11.60 -1.11 -5.42
CA ARG A 232 11.22 -1.20 -3.99
C ARG A 232 11.95 -0.25 -3.04
N GLU A 233 13.00 0.45 -3.46
CA GLU A 233 13.61 1.49 -2.63
C GLU A 233 12.70 2.72 -2.52
N GLN A 234 12.56 3.23 -1.29
CA GLN A 234 11.80 4.45 -1.03
C GLN A 234 12.61 5.69 -1.42
N TYR A 235 11.99 6.58 -2.18
CA TYR A 235 12.56 7.86 -2.58
C TYR A 235 11.48 8.95 -2.57
N TYR A 236 11.89 10.20 -2.79
CA TYR A 236 10.98 11.34 -2.79
C TYR A 236 10.65 11.81 -4.20
N LYS A 237 9.35 12.01 -4.48
CA LYS A 237 8.90 12.83 -5.60
C LYS A 237 8.51 14.22 -5.13
N LYS A 238 9.07 15.24 -5.78
CA LYS A 238 8.67 16.63 -5.60
C LYS A 238 7.41 16.91 -6.41
N VAL A 239 6.35 17.29 -5.73
CA VAL A 239 5.01 17.50 -6.30
C VAL A 239 4.54 18.91 -5.99
N PRO A 240 4.12 19.73 -6.98
CA PRO A 240 3.52 21.04 -6.69
C PRO A 240 2.35 20.92 -5.72
N THR A 241 2.23 21.82 -4.74
CA THR A 241 1.15 21.75 -3.73
C THR A 241 -0.23 21.84 -4.37
N LEU A 242 -0.39 22.63 -5.44
CA LEU A 242 -1.61 22.70 -6.26
C LEU A 242 -1.93 21.39 -7.01
N PHE A 243 -1.09 20.36 -6.95
CA PHE A 243 -1.48 19.05 -7.47
C PHE A 243 -2.28 18.26 -6.44
N ILE A 244 -2.34 18.72 -5.18
CA ILE A 244 -3.13 18.10 -4.10
C ILE A 244 -4.33 19.01 -3.80
N PRO A 245 -5.54 18.67 -4.27
CA PRO A 245 -6.67 19.58 -4.16
C PRO A 245 -7.25 19.72 -2.75
N GLY A 246 -6.98 18.76 -1.85
CA GLY A 246 -7.73 18.64 -0.60
C GLY A 246 -9.23 18.52 -0.89
N ASN A 247 -10.05 19.35 -0.24
CA ASN A 247 -11.49 19.49 -0.54
C ASN A 247 -11.80 20.42 -1.73
N GLY A 248 -10.80 20.96 -2.40
CA GLY A 248 -10.99 21.88 -3.52
C GLY A 248 -11.22 23.34 -3.14
N ARG A 249 -11.29 23.68 -1.84
CA ARG A 249 -11.64 25.03 -1.38
C ARG A 249 -10.45 25.88 -0.94
N CYS A 250 -9.48 25.28 -0.26
CA CYS A 250 -8.44 26.08 0.41
C CYS A 250 -7.08 26.08 -0.29
N ILE A 251 -6.77 25.07 -1.10
CA ILE A 251 -5.50 25.00 -1.84
C ILE A 251 -5.73 25.55 -3.26
N VAL A 252 -6.16 26.80 -3.37
CA VAL A 252 -6.42 27.45 -4.67
C VAL A 252 -5.32 28.46 -5.01
N SER A 253 -5.13 28.80 -6.28
CA SER A 253 -4.08 29.74 -6.71
C SER A 253 -4.25 31.14 -6.10
N CYS A 254 -5.45 31.52 -5.67
CA CYS A 254 -5.67 32.80 -4.98
C CYS A 254 -5.49 32.71 -3.45
N ALA A 255 -5.15 31.53 -2.90
CA ALA A 255 -5.07 31.32 -1.46
C ALA A 255 -3.99 32.19 -0.81
N LYS A 256 -4.41 32.92 0.21
CA LYS A 256 -3.56 33.78 1.06
C LYS A 256 -3.44 33.27 2.49
N LYS A 257 -4.19 32.22 2.84
CA LYS A 257 -4.20 31.60 4.15
C LYS A 257 -3.99 30.09 4.03
N PRO A 258 -3.18 29.46 4.91
CA PRO A 258 -2.35 30.11 5.94
C PRO A 258 -1.32 31.09 5.35
N ASP A 259 -0.74 31.97 6.18
CA ASP A 259 0.21 33.00 5.70
C ASP A 259 1.45 32.41 5.01
N VAL A 260 1.74 31.15 5.33
CA VAL A 260 2.82 30.37 4.76
C VAL A 260 2.23 29.12 4.12
N ILE A 261 2.37 29.01 2.80
CA ILE A 261 1.96 27.85 2.02
C ILE A 261 3.19 27.34 1.28
N SER A 262 3.45 26.05 1.37
CA SER A 262 4.54 25.42 0.62
C SER A 262 4.20 25.40 -0.87
N ARG A 263 5.17 25.69 -1.74
CA ARG A 263 5.03 25.61 -3.21
C ARG A 263 5.00 24.17 -3.71
N ALA A 264 5.72 23.28 -3.03
CA ALA A 264 5.81 21.87 -3.36
C ALA A 264 5.73 21.00 -2.11
N LEU A 265 5.54 19.71 -2.31
CA LEU A 265 5.49 18.66 -1.31
C LEU A 265 6.45 17.55 -1.76
N PHE A 266 7.13 16.92 -0.82
CA PHE A 266 8.00 15.77 -1.05
C PHE A 266 7.25 14.53 -0.59
N ILE A 267 6.72 13.79 -1.55
CA ILE A 267 5.91 12.60 -1.30
C ILE A 267 6.82 11.38 -1.38
N PRO A 268 6.85 10.53 -0.34
CA PRO A 268 7.58 9.27 -0.39
C PRO A 268 6.89 8.30 -1.36
N VAL A 269 7.68 7.70 -2.22
CA VAL A 269 7.25 6.79 -3.27
C VAL A 269 8.24 5.63 -3.39
N HIS A 270 7.84 4.56 -4.05
CA HIS A 270 8.77 3.53 -4.53
C HIS A 270 8.34 3.02 -5.91
N GLU A 271 9.27 2.43 -6.65
CA GLU A 271 8.98 1.78 -7.92
C GLU A 271 8.53 0.33 -7.69
N ILE A 272 7.39 -0.07 -8.26
CA ILE A 272 6.96 -1.47 -8.32
C ILE A 272 7.30 -2.07 -9.70
N ARG A 273 7.39 -3.42 -9.79
CA ARG A 273 7.65 -4.09 -11.06
C ARG A 273 6.49 -3.80 -12.04
N TYR A 274 6.78 -2.91 -12.98
CA TYR A 274 6.13 -2.73 -14.29
C TYR A 274 4.58 -2.73 -14.32
N PRO A 275 3.94 -1.56 -14.58
CA PRO A 275 4.43 -0.19 -14.49
C PRO A 275 3.80 0.58 -13.32
N GLY A 276 4.61 1.31 -12.57
CA GLY A 276 4.09 2.33 -11.66
C GLY A 276 5.07 2.79 -10.59
N THR A 277 5.16 4.11 -10.43
CA THR A 277 5.52 4.66 -9.14
C THR A 277 4.27 4.59 -8.26
N VAL A 278 4.40 4.08 -7.03
CA VAL A 278 3.31 4.12 -6.04
C VAL A 278 3.73 4.92 -4.82
N LYS A 279 2.75 5.41 -4.07
CA LYS A 279 3.02 6.07 -2.79
C LYS A 279 3.58 5.04 -1.82
N ALA A 280 4.71 5.34 -1.19
CA ALA A 280 5.26 4.46 -0.16
C ALA A 280 4.36 4.52 1.08
N ILE A 281 4.00 3.35 1.59
CA ILE A 281 3.34 3.21 2.88
C ILE A 281 4.46 3.28 3.92
N LEU A 282 4.35 4.24 4.82
CA LEU A 282 5.27 4.37 5.94
C LEU A 282 4.75 3.52 7.10
N ASN A 283 5.64 2.75 7.73
CA ASN A 283 5.32 2.01 8.95
C ASN A 283 4.84 3.02 10.02
N GLN A 284 3.57 2.92 10.42
CA GLN A 284 2.95 3.87 11.35
C GLN A 284 3.40 3.64 12.80
N GLU A 285 3.89 2.44 13.10
CA GLU A 285 4.35 2.04 14.43
C GLU A 285 5.83 2.39 14.65
N ALA A 286 6.61 2.41 13.56
CA ALA A 286 7.99 2.88 13.59
C ALA A 286 8.08 4.37 13.93
N ASP A 287 8.99 4.73 14.83
CA ASP A 287 9.37 6.14 14.98
C ASP A 287 10.41 6.51 13.93
N LEU A 288 9.92 7.17 12.87
CA LEU A 288 10.72 7.60 11.73
C LEU A 288 11.43 8.93 12.02
N VAL A 289 11.24 9.53 13.19
CA VAL A 289 11.86 10.81 13.54
C VAL A 289 12.98 10.55 14.54
N PRO A 290 14.25 10.89 14.18
CA PRO A 290 15.34 10.83 15.14
C PRO A 290 15.03 11.64 16.38
N TYR A 291 15.37 11.12 17.56
CA TYR A 291 15.03 11.75 18.85
C TYR A 291 15.46 13.24 18.92
N GLY A 292 16.66 13.57 18.43
CA GLY A 292 17.15 14.96 18.40
C GLY A 292 16.40 15.90 17.45
N ALA A 293 15.56 15.37 16.56
CA ALA A 293 14.72 16.12 15.63
C ALA A 293 13.26 16.27 16.12
N HIS A 294 12.95 15.80 17.33
CA HIS A 294 11.63 15.93 17.95
C HIS A 294 11.40 17.37 18.38
N PHE A 295 10.38 18.01 17.81
CA PHE A 295 9.92 19.32 18.24
C PHE A 295 8.83 19.18 19.29
N VAL A 296 9.10 19.72 20.48
CA VAL A 296 8.13 19.78 21.57
C VAL A 296 7.23 21.02 21.39
N PRO A 297 5.90 20.89 21.54
CA PRO A 297 5.00 22.04 21.49
C PRO A 297 5.42 23.16 22.44
N GLY A 298 5.24 24.41 21.99
CA GLY A 298 5.68 25.60 22.73
C GLY A 298 7.16 25.94 22.60
N LYS A 299 7.98 25.07 21.98
CA LYS A 299 9.40 25.32 21.67
C LYS A 299 9.71 25.40 20.17
N VAL A 300 8.71 25.22 19.32
CA VAL A 300 8.87 25.25 17.86
C VAL A 300 9.13 26.68 17.40
N THR A 301 10.31 26.93 16.85
CA THR A 301 10.64 28.23 16.22
C THR A 301 10.00 28.32 14.83
N LEU A 302 9.89 29.54 14.28
CA LEU A 302 9.37 29.73 12.92
C LEU A 302 10.24 28.99 11.89
N ASP A 303 11.57 29.05 12.03
CA ASP A 303 12.51 28.38 11.12
C ASP A 303 12.37 26.85 11.21
N ALA A 304 12.18 26.30 12.42
CA ALA A 304 11.91 24.88 12.61
C ALA A 304 10.59 24.45 11.95
N ALA A 305 9.53 25.25 12.12
CA ALA A 305 8.25 25.00 11.46
C ALA A 305 8.37 25.09 9.92
N GLN A 306 9.16 26.04 9.41
CA GLN A 306 9.44 26.17 7.98
C GLN A 306 10.21 24.98 7.43
N ALA A 307 11.13 24.40 8.21
CA ALA A 307 11.85 23.19 7.82
C ALA A 307 10.96 21.95 7.69
N LEU A 308 9.78 21.94 8.32
CA LEU A 308 8.76 20.88 8.18
C LEU A 308 7.88 21.07 6.94
N LEU A 309 7.88 22.24 6.29
CA LEU A 309 6.98 22.53 5.18
C LEU A 309 7.22 21.60 4.00
N GLY A 310 6.12 21.03 3.50
CA GLY A 310 6.13 20.13 2.37
C GLY A 310 6.77 18.77 2.64
N ARG A 311 7.11 18.44 3.90
CA ARG A 311 7.64 17.12 4.27
C ARG A 311 6.56 16.23 4.88
N VAL A 312 6.86 14.94 4.97
CA VAL A 312 6.07 14.03 5.79
C VAL A 312 6.41 14.26 7.26
N ILE A 313 5.37 14.39 8.07
CA ILE A 313 5.48 14.69 9.49
C ILE A 313 4.89 13.54 10.28
N GLN A 314 5.59 13.11 11.32
CA GLN A 314 5.06 12.22 12.34
C GLN A 314 4.85 13.01 13.63
N SER A 315 3.82 12.64 14.38
CA SER A 315 3.51 13.23 15.69
C SER A 315 3.08 12.15 16.66
N SER A 316 3.40 12.32 17.94
CA SER A 316 2.92 11.45 19.01
C SER A 316 2.19 12.26 20.07
N THR A 317 1.15 11.67 20.67
CA THR A 317 0.46 12.17 21.86
C THR A 317 1.16 11.72 23.15
N GLU A 318 2.01 10.70 23.07
CA GLU A 318 2.77 10.17 24.20
C GLU A 318 4.16 10.82 24.27
N PRO A 319 4.57 11.34 25.45
CA PRO A 319 5.95 11.75 25.65
C PRO A 319 6.86 10.54 25.48
N ARG A 320 7.87 10.65 24.61
CA ARG A 320 8.86 9.57 24.45
C ARG A 320 9.78 9.56 25.68
N SER A 321 10.13 8.36 26.14
CA SER A 321 11.17 8.22 27.15
C SER A 321 12.50 8.65 26.53
N ASP A 322 13.27 9.47 27.24
CA ASP A 322 14.58 9.90 26.76
C ASP A 322 15.48 8.66 26.64
N PRO A 323 16.07 8.38 25.45
CA PRO A 323 16.92 7.21 25.25
C PRO A 323 18.16 7.22 26.15
N ASP A 324 18.59 8.38 26.64
CA ASP A 324 19.70 8.52 27.59
C ASP A 324 19.26 8.41 29.06
N GLU A 325 17.96 8.42 29.34
CA GLU A 325 17.42 8.26 30.68
C GLU A 325 17.37 6.76 31.04
N PHE A 326 18.08 6.38 32.10
CA PHE A 326 18.14 4.99 32.57
C PHE A 326 16.72 4.42 32.70
N PRO A 327 16.47 3.17 32.25
CA PRO A 327 15.13 2.58 32.26
C PRO A 327 14.59 2.55 33.69
N ALA A 328 13.75 3.53 34.03
CA ALA A 328 13.03 3.57 35.28
C ALA A 328 12.04 2.41 35.26
N GLY A 329 12.28 1.41 36.11
CA GLY A 329 11.64 0.09 36.16
C GLY A 329 10.28 -0.03 35.47
N LYS A 330 10.19 -0.99 34.53
CA LYS A 330 9.02 -1.45 33.76
C LYS A 330 7.69 -0.89 34.27
N ARG A 331 7.28 0.29 33.80
CA ARG A 331 5.88 0.73 33.92
C ARG A 331 5.05 -0.11 32.95
N ARG A 332 4.06 -0.83 33.50
CA ARG A 332 3.07 -1.58 32.75
C ARG A 332 2.41 -0.64 31.73
N LYS A 333 2.56 -0.94 30.43
CA LYS A 333 1.84 -0.25 29.33
C LYS A 333 0.35 -0.55 29.53
N VAL A 334 -0.38 0.41 30.09
CA VAL A 334 -1.85 0.31 30.16
C VAL A 334 -2.32 0.75 28.79
N ASN A 335 -2.74 -0.21 27.96
CA ASN A 335 -3.44 0.06 26.70
C ASN A 335 -4.75 0.78 27.05
N LYS A 336 -4.69 2.10 27.14
CA LYS A 336 -5.86 2.95 27.28
C LYS A 336 -6.43 3.05 25.88
N SER A 337 -7.45 2.24 25.61
CA SER A 337 -8.24 2.36 24.40
C SER A 337 -8.57 3.83 24.18
N VAL A 338 -8.16 4.34 23.02
CA VAL A 338 -8.38 5.72 22.61
C VAL A 338 -9.87 5.95 22.66
N GLN A 339 -10.31 6.75 23.63
CA GLN A 339 -11.67 7.26 23.67
C GLN A 339 -11.93 7.97 22.35
N THR A 340 -13.05 7.62 21.74
CA THR A 340 -13.66 8.29 20.60
C THR A 340 -14.03 9.71 21.05
N GLU A 341 -13.05 10.61 21.13
CA GLU A 341 -13.30 12.02 21.37
C GLU A 341 -14.05 12.59 20.16
N GLN A 342 -15.03 13.44 20.45
CA GLN A 342 -15.87 14.12 19.47
C GLN A 342 -14.99 14.94 18.53
N TYR A 343 -14.61 14.35 17.41
CA TYR A 343 -14.05 15.06 16.28
C TYR A 343 -15.04 16.15 15.88
N GLY A 344 -14.57 17.40 15.82
CA GLY A 344 -15.28 18.46 15.10
C GLY A 344 -15.64 17.94 13.71
N ASP A 345 -16.84 18.29 13.23
CA ASP A 345 -17.48 17.76 12.02
C ASP A 345 -16.47 17.12 11.05
N SER A 346 -16.41 15.79 11.05
CA SER A 346 -15.44 14.97 10.29
C SER A 346 -15.50 15.19 8.77
N ARG A 347 -16.37 16.09 8.33
CA ARG A 347 -16.63 16.52 6.97
C ARG A 347 -15.81 17.74 6.55
N ASP A 348 -15.09 18.40 7.45
CA ASP A 348 -14.08 19.39 7.05
C ASP A 348 -12.68 18.77 7.04
N PRO A 349 -12.19 18.30 5.87
CA PRO A 349 -10.84 17.71 5.74
C PRO A 349 -9.72 18.75 5.90
N LEU A 350 -10.06 20.00 6.23
CA LEU A 350 -9.14 21.07 6.61
C LEU A 350 -9.46 21.63 8.00
N ALA A 351 -10.35 20.99 8.77
CA ALA A 351 -10.33 21.17 10.21
C ALA A 351 -8.89 20.89 10.62
N VAL A 352 -8.18 21.94 11.03
CA VAL A 352 -6.90 21.79 11.70
C VAL A 352 -7.27 21.04 12.96
N LEU A 353 -7.13 19.71 12.90
CA LEU A 353 -7.26 18.86 14.06
C LEU A 353 -6.09 19.26 14.93
N ALA A 354 -6.36 20.19 15.84
CA ALA A 354 -5.46 20.53 16.92
C ALA A 354 -5.47 19.32 17.85
N VAL A 355 -4.73 18.29 17.45
CA VAL A 355 -4.48 17.14 18.31
C VAL A 355 -3.41 17.57 19.30
N PRO A 356 -3.66 17.48 20.61
CA PRO A 356 -2.61 17.70 21.60
C PRO A 356 -1.52 16.65 21.37
N CYS A 357 -0.39 17.04 20.77
CA CYS A 357 0.77 16.18 20.61
C CYS A 357 1.78 16.45 21.75
N ALA A 358 2.54 15.44 22.14
CA ALA A 358 3.72 15.58 22.99
C ALA A 358 4.93 16.02 22.16
N TRP A 359 5.04 15.57 20.91
CA TRP A 359 6.08 15.98 19.97
C TRP A 359 5.63 15.85 18.51
N VAL A 360 6.33 16.54 17.61
CA VAL A 360 6.19 16.49 16.15
C VAL A 360 7.55 16.54 15.47
N GLY A 361 7.74 15.91 14.32
CA GLY A 361 8.99 16.03 13.55
C GLY A 361 8.89 15.49 12.13
N ALA A 362 9.87 15.84 11.30
CA ALA A 362 9.94 15.33 9.93
C ALA A 362 10.39 13.86 9.96
N ALA A 363 9.63 12.99 9.30
CA ALA A 363 10.03 11.61 9.10
C ALA A 363 11.33 11.55 8.28
N VAL A 364 12.25 10.69 8.70
CA VAL A 364 13.54 10.43 8.07
C VAL A 364 13.43 9.05 7.43
N LEU A 365 13.50 9.03 6.10
CA LEU A 365 13.44 7.80 5.31
C LEU A 365 14.83 7.17 5.19
N PRO A 366 14.93 5.89 4.76
CA PRO A 366 16.22 5.26 4.48
C PRO A 366 17.11 6.10 3.55
N ALA A 367 16.52 6.76 2.54
CA ALA A 367 17.23 7.68 1.66
C ALA A 367 17.83 8.89 2.39
N ASP A 368 17.14 9.43 3.40
CA ASP A 368 17.64 10.55 4.21
C ASP A 368 18.80 10.11 5.10
N VAL A 369 18.67 8.94 5.74
CA VAL A 369 19.74 8.36 6.57
C VAL A 369 21.01 8.19 5.74
N LYS A 370 20.90 7.53 4.59
CA LYS A 370 22.01 7.32 3.66
C LYS A 370 22.65 8.64 3.20
N ALA A 371 21.84 9.65 2.86
CA ALA A 371 22.35 10.96 2.47
C ALA A 371 23.07 11.69 3.61
N LEU A 372 22.57 11.58 4.83
CA LEU A 372 23.20 12.17 6.02
C LEU A 372 24.53 11.46 6.37
N GLU A 373 24.60 10.14 6.23
CA GLU A 373 25.83 9.36 6.44
C GLU A 373 26.92 9.70 5.42
N ILE A 374 26.53 9.86 4.15
CA ILE A 374 27.43 10.34 3.08
C ILE A 374 27.92 11.75 3.41
N ALA A 375 27.02 12.67 3.79
CA ALA A 375 27.37 14.05 4.13
C ALA A 375 28.27 14.15 5.37
N ALA A 376 28.12 13.24 6.33
CA ALA A 376 28.99 13.13 7.50
C ALA A 376 30.37 12.53 7.20
N GLY A 377 30.61 12.09 5.95
CA GLY A 377 31.84 11.41 5.56
C GLY A 377 32.00 10.03 6.20
N MET A 378 30.93 9.46 6.75
CA MET A 378 30.93 8.12 7.33
C MET A 378 30.97 7.04 6.25
N ILE A 379 30.45 7.35 5.06
CA ILE A 379 30.56 6.51 3.87
C ILE A 379 31.56 7.19 2.93
N SER A 380 32.83 6.78 2.97
CA SER A 380 33.77 7.15 1.91
C SER A 380 33.34 6.45 0.62
N GLU A 381 33.18 7.20 -0.48
CA GLU A 381 32.79 6.73 -1.83
C GLU A 381 33.70 5.62 -2.43
N GLY A 382 34.67 5.10 -1.68
CA GLY A 382 35.56 4.00 -2.06
C GLY A 382 35.29 2.63 -1.39
N MET A 383 34.24 2.48 -0.58
CA MET A 383 33.96 1.21 0.13
C MET A 383 32.87 0.36 -0.55
N ASN A 384 33.19 -0.17 -1.74
CA ASN A 384 32.69 -1.47 -2.20
C ASN A 384 33.58 -2.61 -1.66
N ALA A 385 34.00 -2.51 -0.40
CA ALA A 385 34.78 -3.53 0.28
C ALA A 385 34.22 -3.68 1.70
N SER A 386 33.20 -4.53 1.81
CA SER A 386 32.59 -4.95 3.06
C SER A 386 33.62 -5.60 3.98
N VAL A 387 33.77 -5.05 5.18
CA VAL A 387 34.50 -5.69 6.28
C VAL A 387 33.66 -6.87 6.78
N GLY A 388 34.03 -8.08 6.37
CA GLY A 388 33.90 -9.32 7.14
C GLY A 388 32.54 -9.70 7.73
N LYS A 389 31.47 -9.73 6.92
CA LYS A 389 30.50 -10.84 7.06
C LYS A 389 31.20 -12.10 6.51
N PRO A 390 31.04 -13.28 7.13
CA PRO A 390 31.58 -14.53 6.58
C PRO A 390 31.21 -14.63 5.10
N GLU A 391 32.21 -14.95 4.28
CA GLU A 391 32.17 -14.81 2.82
C GLU A 391 30.84 -15.34 2.25
N ALA A 392 30.11 -14.44 1.58
CA ALA A 392 28.82 -14.71 0.94
C ALA A 392 28.94 -15.58 -0.33
N GLU A 393 30.03 -16.35 -0.48
CA GLU A 393 30.32 -17.12 -1.68
C GLU A 393 29.48 -18.41 -1.79
N ASP A 394 28.85 -18.88 -0.71
CA ASP A 394 28.06 -20.13 -0.70
C ASP A 394 26.52 -19.92 -0.68
N ARG A 395 26.02 -18.68 -0.84
CA ARG A 395 24.56 -18.45 -0.95
C ARG A 395 24.04 -18.98 -2.29
N LEU A 396 23.01 -19.83 -2.23
CA LEU A 396 22.37 -20.37 -3.42
C LEU A 396 21.68 -19.26 -4.21
N SER A 397 21.61 -19.42 -5.54
CA SER A 397 20.72 -18.58 -6.34
C SER A 397 19.25 -18.85 -5.95
N SER A 398 18.35 -17.90 -6.15
CA SER A 398 16.90 -18.11 -5.88
C SER A 398 16.37 -19.40 -6.52
N SER A 399 16.80 -19.71 -7.74
CA SER A 399 16.41 -20.95 -8.44
C SER A 399 16.97 -22.19 -7.75
N ASP A 400 18.26 -22.22 -7.42
CA ASP A 400 18.89 -23.40 -6.80
C ASP A 400 18.35 -23.62 -5.37
N TRP A 401 18.10 -22.53 -4.64
CA TRP A 401 17.47 -22.56 -3.34
C TRP A 401 16.05 -23.14 -3.44
N SER A 402 15.26 -22.64 -4.39
CA SER A 402 13.89 -23.11 -4.62
C SER A 402 13.88 -24.59 -5.00
N ASP A 403 14.71 -25.02 -5.95
CA ASP A 403 14.80 -26.42 -6.37
C ASP A 403 15.17 -27.35 -5.21
N LYS A 404 16.15 -26.95 -4.38
CA LYS A 404 16.57 -27.71 -3.19
C LYS A 404 15.46 -27.78 -2.15
N THR A 405 14.81 -26.65 -1.87
CA THR A 405 13.75 -26.56 -0.85
C THR A 405 12.52 -27.34 -1.28
N MET A 406 12.11 -27.22 -2.55
CA MET A 406 11.00 -27.98 -3.09
C MET A 406 11.28 -29.49 -3.11
N ALA A 407 12.52 -29.91 -3.36
CA ALA A 407 12.88 -31.31 -3.23
C ALA A 407 12.70 -31.82 -1.78
N CYS A 408 13.01 -31.01 -0.77
CA CYS A 408 12.79 -31.36 0.63
C CYS A 408 11.29 -31.40 0.98
N ILE A 409 10.51 -30.41 0.52
CA ILE A 409 9.05 -30.37 0.70
C ILE A 409 8.40 -31.62 0.10
N ARG A 410 8.75 -31.98 -1.15
CA ARG A 410 8.21 -33.19 -1.78
C ARG A 410 8.56 -34.47 -1.02
N LYS A 411 9.75 -34.55 -0.41
CA LYS A 411 10.13 -35.70 0.44
C LYS A 411 9.33 -35.74 1.75
N LEU A 412 9.16 -34.60 2.43
CA LEU A 412 8.39 -34.50 3.68
C LEU A 412 6.92 -34.86 3.50
N ASN A 413 6.35 -34.57 2.33
CA ASN A 413 4.95 -34.88 2.01
C ASN A 413 4.78 -36.20 1.23
N ALA A 414 5.86 -36.96 1.00
CA ALA A 414 5.76 -38.24 0.30
C ALA A 414 5.29 -39.35 1.24
N ASP A 415 4.40 -40.21 0.73
CA ASP A 415 4.02 -41.44 1.40
C ASP A 415 5.27 -42.27 1.74
N GLY A 416 5.43 -42.63 3.01
CA GLY A 416 6.56 -43.45 3.46
C GLY A 416 7.66 -42.69 4.20
N PHE A 417 7.42 -41.44 4.62
CA PHE A 417 8.24 -40.70 5.58
C PHE A 417 7.40 -40.11 6.72
N ASP A 418 7.98 -39.99 7.91
CA ASP A 418 7.38 -39.24 9.01
C ASP A 418 7.76 -37.75 8.86
N PRO A 419 6.78 -36.81 8.81
CA PRO A 419 7.10 -35.40 8.72
C PRO A 419 7.69 -34.91 10.04
N VAL A 420 8.87 -34.28 9.94
CA VAL A 420 9.67 -33.83 11.08
C VAL A 420 10.26 -32.44 10.86
N VAL A 421 10.48 -31.73 11.96
CA VAL A 421 11.15 -30.43 12.00
C VAL A 421 12.18 -30.40 13.13
N GLU A 422 13.27 -29.68 12.91
CA GLU A 422 14.27 -29.40 13.94
C GLU A 422 13.90 -28.13 14.72
N VAL A 423 13.87 -28.21 16.04
CA VAL A 423 13.77 -27.06 16.94
C VAL A 423 15.15 -26.82 17.55
N GLY A 424 15.67 -25.60 17.34
CA GLY A 424 17.00 -25.24 17.76
C GLY A 424 17.14 -25.02 19.27
N PRO A 425 18.34 -24.64 19.72
CA PRO A 425 18.60 -24.31 21.13
C PRO A 425 17.81 -23.11 21.66
N ASP A 426 17.25 -22.30 20.78
CA ASP A 426 16.37 -21.18 21.10
C ASP A 426 14.98 -21.66 21.59
N GLY A 427 14.61 -22.91 21.28
CA GLY A 427 13.36 -23.50 21.73
C GLY A 427 12.14 -22.69 21.31
N MET A 428 12.19 -22.11 20.10
CA MET A 428 11.22 -21.11 19.65
C MET A 428 10.45 -21.58 18.41
N PHE A 429 9.13 -21.41 18.46
CA PHE A 429 8.25 -21.46 17.30
C PHE A 429 7.73 -20.06 16.97
N VAL A 430 7.51 -19.80 15.69
CA VAL A 430 6.85 -18.60 15.17
C VAL A 430 5.64 -18.97 14.35
N GLY A 431 4.53 -18.26 14.52
CA GLY A 431 3.28 -18.54 13.81
C GLY A 431 2.56 -17.26 13.41
N GLY A 432 1.77 -17.33 12.36
CA GLY A 432 1.09 -16.16 11.83
C GLY A 432 0.43 -16.41 10.48
N ASP A 433 -0.08 -15.31 9.93
CA ASP A 433 -0.51 -15.22 8.55
C ASP A 433 0.71 -15.16 7.63
N LEU A 434 0.92 -16.23 6.87
CA LEU A 434 2.07 -16.30 5.99
C LEU A 434 2.00 -15.26 4.84
N GLY A 435 0.82 -14.76 4.49
CA GLY A 435 0.64 -13.69 3.51
C GLY A 435 1.15 -12.33 4.00
N THR A 436 0.98 -12.03 5.29
CA THR A 436 1.44 -10.77 5.89
C THR A 436 2.89 -10.86 6.38
N SER A 437 3.35 -12.05 6.80
CA SER A 437 4.73 -12.29 7.25
C SER A 437 5.79 -12.30 6.13
N LYS A 438 5.43 -11.91 4.89
CA LYS A 438 6.35 -11.76 3.74
C LYS A 438 7.09 -10.42 3.70
N GLY A 439 6.67 -9.45 4.50
CA GLY A 439 7.24 -8.10 4.51
C GLY A 439 8.67 -8.04 5.06
N ASP A 440 9.31 -6.87 4.90
CA ASP A 440 10.70 -6.63 5.31
C ASP A 440 10.93 -6.69 6.83
N ASP A 441 9.86 -6.61 7.64
CA ASP A 441 9.93 -6.47 9.11
C ASP A 441 9.84 -7.80 9.88
N ASP A 442 9.79 -8.97 9.22
CA ASP A 442 9.81 -10.30 9.88
C ASP A 442 8.73 -10.50 10.98
N GLU A 443 7.55 -9.93 10.80
CA GLU A 443 6.50 -9.94 11.82
C GLU A 443 5.66 -11.22 11.72
N PHE A 444 6.14 -12.29 12.36
CA PHE A 444 5.25 -13.35 12.81
C PHE A 444 4.56 -12.89 14.09
N GLU A 445 3.23 -12.89 14.11
CA GLU A 445 2.46 -12.33 15.22
C GLU A 445 2.60 -13.13 16.53
N ALA A 446 2.84 -14.45 16.43
CA ALA A 446 3.05 -15.31 17.59
C ALA A 446 4.51 -15.78 17.69
N GLU A 447 5.14 -15.51 18.83
CA GLU A 447 6.42 -16.11 19.24
C GLU A 447 6.19 -17.01 20.46
N ILE A 448 6.38 -18.32 20.28
CA ILE A 448 6.20 -19.33 21.32
C ILE A 448 7.57 -19.76 21.80
N THR A 449 7.85 -19.60 23.09
CA THR A 449 9.16 -19.88 23.68
C THR A 449 9.12 -21.02 24.69
N GLY A 450 10.27 -21.66 24.89
CA GLY A 450 10.44 -22.74 25.86
C GLY A 450 10.00 -24.10 25.34
N ALA A 451 10.04 -24.32 24.02
CA ALA A 451 9.93 -25.63 23.42
C ALA A 451 11.24 -26.42 23.61
N GLN A 452 11.10 -27.72 23.89
CA GLN A 452 12.23 -28.62 24.04
C GLN A 452 13.04 -28.68 22.71
N PRO A 453 14.35 -28.36 22.72
CA PRO A 453 15.19 -28.49 21.54
C PRO A 453 15.27 -29.94 21.04
N GLY A 454 15.42 -30.12 19.74
CA GLY A 454 15.56 -31.45 19.12
C GLY A 454 14.64 -31.67 17.92
N VAL A 455 14.34 -32.92 17.63
CA VAL A 455 13.48 -33.35 16.53
C VAL A 455 12.03 -33.41 17.01
N TRP A 456 11.14 -32.78 16.24
CA TRP A 456 9.70 -32.78 16.47
C TRP A 456 8.99 -33.47 15.31
N SER A 457 8.04 -34.35 15.63
CA SER A 457 7.12 -34.93 14.66
C SER A 457 5.95 -33.98 14.42
N MET A 458 5.54 -33.84 13.17
CA MET A 458 4.41 -33.00 12.76
C MET A 458 3.27 -33.91 12.30
N SER A 459 2.02 -33.54 12.57
CA SER A 459 0.86 -34.17 11.95
C SER A 459 -0.24 -33.14 11.68
N VAL A 460 -1.08 -33.42 10.70
CA VAL A 460 -2.32 -32.68 10.44
C VAL A 460 -3.45 -33.69 10.41
N GLU A 461 -4.36 -33.57 11.37
CA GLU A 461 -5.45 -34.53 11.61
C GLU A 461 -6.79 -33.79 11.54
N PRO A 462 -7.90 -34.44 11.17
CA PRO A 462 -9.22 -33.84 11.34
C PRO A 462 -9.48 -33.54 12.83
N ALA A 463 -9.98 -32.34 13.15
CA ALA A 463 -10.28 -31.99 14.52
C ALA A 463 -11.49 -32.81 15.03
N GLU A 464 -11.28 -33.63 16.07
CA GLU A 464 -12.35 -34.41 16.69
C GLU A 464 -13.31 -33.50 17.48
N GLY A 465 -14.63 -33.69 17.34
CA GLY A 465 -15.59 -33.27 18.38
C GLY A 465 -16.63 -32.20 18.04
N GLU A 466 -16.82 -31.81 16.79
CA GLU A 466 -18.01 -31.06 16.39
C GLU A 466 -18.91 -31.94 15.53
N GLU A 467 -20.10 -32.29 16.07
CA GLU A 467 -21.17 -32.86 15.24
C GLU A 467 -21.35 -31.92 14.04
N ALA A 468 -21.13 -32.46 12.84
CA ALA A 468 -21.14 -31.70 11.60
C ALA A 468 -22.47 -30.95 11.48
N ASP A 469 -22.42 -29.64 11.72
CA ASP A 469 -23.58 -28.77 11.54
C ASP A 469 -23.93 -28.80 10.04
N GLU A 470 -25.14 -29.25 9.71
CA GLU A 470 -25.57 -29.60 8.33
C GLU A 470 -25.49 -28.40 7.35
N ASP A 471 -25.24 -27.20 7.85
CA ASP A 471 -25.12 -25.94 7.08
C ASP A 471 -23.68 -25.60 6.62
N ARG A 472 -22.65 -26.45 6.87
CA ARG A 472 -21.30 -26.26 6.31
C ARG A 472 -21.25 -26.57 4.80
N LEU A 473 -21.75 -25.64 4.00
CA LEU A 473 -21.83 -25.68 2.53
C LEU A 473 -20.47 -25.51 1.81
N MET A 474 -19.36 -25.41 2.54
CA MET A 474 -17.99 -25.29 2.01
C MET A 474 -17.14 -26.39 2.65
N HIS A 475 -16.77 -27.40 1.86
CA HIS A 475 -16.30 -28.74 2.25
C HIS A 475 -14.89 -28.84 2.90
N LEU A 476 -14.56 -28.04 3.89
CA LEU A 476 -13.31 -28.21 4.66
C LEU A 476 -13.62 -28.49 6.12
N ASP A 477 -13.37 -29.74 6.54
CA ASP A 477 -13.42 -30.10 7.95
C ASP A 477 -12.30 -29.38 8.71
N PRO A 478 -12.55 -28.89 9.95
CA PRO A 478 -11.53 -28.23 10.74
C PRO A 478 -10.34 -29.16 10.94
N LEU A 479 -9.14 -28.59 10.83
CA LEU A 479 -7.89 -29.33 10.92
C LEU A 479 -7.24 -29.08 12.28
N LEU A 480 -6.50 -30.07 12.76
CA LEU A 480 -5.65 -29.99 13.94
C LEU A 480 -4.22 -30.23 13.50
N ILE A 481 -3.43 -29.15 13.49
CA ILE A 481 -1.98 -29.24 13.34
C ILE A 481 -1.40 -29.60 14.71
N ARG A 482 -0.52 -30.61 14.74
CA ARG A 482 0.11 -31.09 15.98
C ARG A 482 1.61 -31.23 15.80
N PHE A 483 2.37 -30.77 16.79
CA PHE A 483 3.81 -30.97 16.89
C PHE A 483 4.10 -31.73 18.18
N VAL A 484 4.86 -32.82 18.11
CA VAL A 484 5.22 -33.64 19.27
C VAL A 484 6.73 -33.81 19.32
N TRP A 485 7.36 -33.45 20.44
CA TRP A 485 8.79 -33.68 20.62
C TRP A 485 9.10 -35.18 20.61
N ALA A 486 10.08 -35.58 19.80
CA ALA A 486 10.40 -36.96 19.54
C ALA A 486 11.70 -37.41 20.19
N SER A 487 12.79 -36.66 19.93
CA SER A 487 14.13 -37.03 20.38
C SER A 487 15.09 -35.84 20.31
N ASP A 488 16.17 -35.90 21.06
CA ASP A 488 17.31 -34.99 20.89
C ASP A 488 17.96 -35.16 19.51
N GLY A 489 18.57 -34.09 18.99
CA GLY A 489 19.36 -34.10 17.75
C GLY A 489 18.89 -33.12 16.69
N SER A 490 19.40 -33.29 15.47
CA SER A 490 19.09 -32.49 14.28
C SER A 490 18.43 -33.34 13.20
N VAL A 491 17.69 -32.71 12.28
CA VAL A 491 17.02 -33.44 11.18
C VAL A 491 17.95 -33.54 9.96
N ASP A 492 18.12 -34.76 9.43
CA ASP A 492 18.74 -34.99 8.13
C ASP A 492 17.66 -35.10 7.04
N TYR A 493 17.40 -34.00 6.34
CA TYR A 493 16.39 -33.95 5.26
C TYR A 493 16.77 -34.78 4.02
N ASP A 494 18.01 -35.25 3.91
CA ASP A 494 18.41 -36.20 2.88
C ASP A 494 18.13 -37.66 3.26
N ALA A 495 17.96 -37.93 4.56
CA ALA A 495 17.71 -39.25 5.13
C ALA A 495 16.52 -39.26 6.11
N LEU A 496 15.35 -38.78 5.65
CA LEU A 496 14.16 -38.66 6.50
C LEU A 496 13.75 -40.00 7.16
N PRO A 497 13.23 -39.94 8.40
CA PRO A 497 12.75 -41.09 9.14
C PRO A 497 11.59 -41.79 8.42
N ARG A 498 11.57 -43.12 8.49
CA ARG A 498 10.46 -43.94 7.95
C ARG A 498 9.29 -43.97 8.94
N PRO A 499 8.05 -44.19 8.46
CA PRO A 499 6.86 -44.26 9.28
C PRO A 499 7.02 -45.17 10.50
N GLY A 500 6.77 -44.60 11.67
CA GLY A 500 6.85 -45.30 12.95
C GLY A 500 8.26 -45.59 13.45
N SER A 501 9.30 -45.08 12.77
CA SER A 501 10.68 -45.10 13.30
C SER A 501 10.86 -44.11 14.43
N ILE A 502 10.09 -43.03 14.42
CA ILE A 502 9.98 -42.09 15.52
C ILE A 502 8.83 -42.56 16.41
N GLN A 503 9.20 -43.21 17.51
CA GLN A 503 8.29 -43.27 18.64
C GLN A 503 8.35 -41.91 19.33
N ALA A 504 7.38 -41.05 19.02
CA ALA A 504 7.06 -39.95 19.90
C ALA A 504 6.97 -40.55 21.31
N GLN A 505 7.81 -40.07 22.23
CA GLN A 505 7.65 -40.48 23.62
C GLN A 505 6.19 -40.25 23.95
N SER A 506 5.53 -41.26 24.52
CA SER A 506 4.16 -41.10 25.01
C SER A 506 4.23 -40.05 26.10
N SER A 507 4.13 -38.81 25.63
CA SER A 507 4.08 -37.54 26.30
C SER A 507 3.45 -37.76 27.66
N GLY A 508 4.21 -37.46 28.71
CA GLY A 508 3.89 -37.76 30.10
C GLY A 508 2.47 -37.37 30.51
N ASP A 509 2.05 -37.85 31.67
CA ASP A 509 0.72 -37.71 32.29
C ASP A 509 -0.42 -37.29 31.32
N PRO A 510 -1.34 -38.18 30.92
CA PRO A 510 -2.51 -37.81 30.12
C PRO A 510 -3.40 -36.75 30.80
N HIS A 511 -3.14 -36.40 32.06
CA HIS A 511 -3.76 -35.29 32.78
C HIS A 511 -3.01 -33.96 32.71
N ALA A 512 -1.85 -33.89 32.04
CA ALA A 512 -1.14 -32.63 31.82
C ALA A 512 -2.03 -31.66 31.02
N THR A 513 -2.22 -30.47 31.59
CA THR A 513 -3.15 -29.47 31.08
C THR A 513 -2.59 -28.75 29.86
N TRP A 514 -3.41 -28.62 28.82
CA TRP A 514 -3.15 -27.72 27.71
C TRP A 514 -3.30 -26.27 28.17
N GLU A 515 -2.35 -25.42 27.76
CA GLU A 515 -2.43 -23.97 27.97
C GLU A 515 -2.20 -23.24 26.65
N VAL A 516 -2.81 -22.06 26.49
CA VAL A 516 -2.55 -21.20 25.33
C VAL A 516 -1.16 -20.59 25.49
N VAL A 517 -0.25 -20.93 24.57
CA VAL A 517 1.15 -20.48 24.57
C VAL A 517 1.45 -19.43 23.50
N GLY A 518 0.51 -19.19 22.58
CA GLY A 518 0.59 -18.15 21.55
C GLY A 518 -0.76 -17.95 20.88
N SER A 519 -0.94 -16.80 20.22
CA SER A 519 -2.13 -16.50 19.43
C SER A 519 -1.79 -15.53 18.31
N PHE A 520 -2.43 -15.66 17.16
CA PHE A 520 -2.25 -14.78 16.00
C PHE A 520 -3.54 -14.69 15.19
N SER A 521 -3.66 -13.70 14.31
CA SER A 521 -4.72 -13.55 13.33
C SER A 521 -4.28 -13.97 11.93
N VAL A 522 -5.25 -14.40 11.11
CA VAL A 522 -5.05 -14.66 9.67
C VAL A 522 -6.12 -13.95 8.85
N ASP A 523 -5.66 -13.25 7.81
CA ASP A 523 -6.45 -12.48 6.85
C ASP A 523 -6.23 -12.95 5.39
N SER A 524 -5.11 -13.63 5.10
CA SER A 524 -4.79 -14.12 3.75
C SER A 524 -5.39 -15.49 3.42
N GLY A 525 -6.05 -16.13 4.40
CA GLY A 525 -6.47 -17.51 4.32
C GLY A 525 -5.31 -18.53 4.40
N THR A 526 -4.11 -18.13 4.85
CA THR A 526 -3.02 -19.09 5.12
C THR A 526 -2.46 -18.98 6.52
N VAL A 527 -2.51 -20.10 7.23
CA VAL A 527 -1.90 -20.28 8.54
C VAL A 527 -0.54 -20.97 8.40
N CYS A 528 0.45 -20.47 9.13
CA CYS A 528 1.74 -21.15 9.28
C CYS A 528 2.18 -21.26 10.74
N LEU A 529 2.93 -22.33 11.04
CA LEU A 529 3.63 -22.51 12.30
C LEU A 529 5.00 -23.15 12.02
N PHE A 530 6.07 -22.44 12.37
CA PHE A 530 7.45 -22.81 12.07
C PHE A 530 8.32 -22.89 13.32
N SER A 531 9.31 -23.78 13.30
CA SER A 531 10.50 -23.64 14.14
C SER A 531 11.31 -22.43 13.65
N LYS A 532 11.55 -21.46 14.53
CA LYS A 532 12.28 -20.24 14.16
C LYS A 532 13.69 -20.55 13.68
N TYR A 533 14.40 -21.39 14.44
CA TYR A 533 15.75 -21.83 14.07
C TYR A 533 15.82 -22.51 12.70
N ALA A 534 14.90 -23.43 12.41
CA ALA A 534 14.89 -24.12 11.11
C ALA A 534 14.55 -23.16 9.96
N LEU A 535 13.62 -22.23 10.19
CA LEU A 535 13.26 -21.19 9.23
C LEU A 535 14.43 -20.25 8.94
N ASP A 536 15.06 -19.68 9.97
CA ASP A 536 16.18 -18.76 9.85
C ASP A 536 17.36 -19.44 9.14
N ASN A 537 17.66 -20.69 9.49
CA ASN A 537 18.69 -21.48 8.80
C ASN A 537 18.36 -21.69 7.32
N LEU A 538 17.13 -22.10 7.01
CA LEU A 538 16.70 -22.34 5.63
C LEU A 538 16.81 -21.04 4.79
N LEU A 539 16.35 -19.91 5.33
CA LEU A 539 16.38 -18.62 4.65
C LEU A 539 17.80 -18.06 4.50
N SER A 540 18.69 -18.32 5.46
CA SER A 540 20.08 -17.86 5.40
C SER A 540 20.88 -18.45 4.23
N THR A 541 20.44 -19.58 3.67
CA THR A 541 21.08 -20.24 2.52
C THR A 541 20.75 -19.57 1.18
N GLY A 542 19.70 -18.76 1.11
CA GLY A 542 19.34 -17.96 -0.06
C GLY A 542 19.93 -16.55 -0.02
N LYS A 543 19.56 -15.73 -0.99
CA LYS A 543 19.88 -14.29 -0.98
C LYS A 543 18.86 -13.56 -0.11
N GLU A 544 19.35 -12.61 0.67
CA GLU A 544 18.56 -11.80 1.60
C GLU A 544 17.42 -11.05 0.87
N ASP A 545 17.71 -10.51 -0.32
CA ASP A 545 16.74 -9.79 -1.16
C ASP A 545 15.63 -10.68 -1.75
N ASP A 546 15.77 -12.01 -1.68
CA ASP A 546 14.83 -12.99 -2.23
C ASP A 546 13.90 -13.59 -1.15
N ARG A 547 13.98 -13.11 0.10
CA ARG A 547 13.26 -13.67 1.25
C ARG A 547 11.75 -13.85 1.02
N GLU A 548 11.09 -12.82 0.48
CA GLU A 548 9.66 -12.88 0.14
C GLU A 548 9.37 -14.01 -0.84
N ALA A 549 10.15 -14.09 -1.93
CA ALA A 549 10.01 -15.15 -2.94
C ALA A 549 10.31 -16.55 -2.35
N MET A 550 11.19 -16.62 -1.35
CA MET A 550 11.50 -17.86 -0.65
C MET A 550 10.33 -18.34 0.22
N LEU A 551 9.64 -17.42 0.92
CA LEU A 551 8.40 -17.75 1.64
C LEU A 551 7.25 -18.09 0.68
N GLU A 552 7.17 -17.42 -0.47
CA GLU A 552 6.18 -17.73 -1.51
C GLU A 552 6.34 -19.13 -2.08
N ALA A 553 7.57 -19.62 -2.21
CA ALA A 553 7.84 -20.96 -2.71
C ALA A 553 7.21 -22.06 -1.83
N PHE A 554 6.89 -21.79 -0.56
CA PHE A 554 6.18 -22.76 0.29
C PHE A 554 4.75 -23.04 -0.19
N PHE A 555 4.18 -22.17 -1.03
CA PHE A 555 2.82 -22.29 -1.58
C PHE A 555 2.75 -22.82 -3.00
N ASP A 556 3.63 -22.31 -3.88
CA ASP A 556 3.42 -22.38 -5.33
C ASP A 556 3.40 -23.82 -5.89
N ASP A 557 3.96 -24.79 -5.17
CA ASP A 557 4.07 -26.19 -5.63
C ASP A 557 3.50 -27.20 -4.60
N GLY A 558 2.79 -26.73 -3.57
CA GLY A 558 2.19 -27.55 -2.51
C GLY A 558 1.02 -28.44 -2.95
N GLY A 559 0.48 -28.24 -4.15
CA GLY A 559 -0.78 -28.86 -4.56
C GLY A 559 -1.98 -28.36 -3.74
N GLU A 560 -3.18 -28.79 -4.08
CA GLU A 560 -4.36 -28.57 -3.23
C GLU A 560 -4.21 -29.42 -1.95
N GLY A 561 -3.61 -28.88 -0.88
CA GLY A 561 -3.46 -29.61 0.39
C GLY A 561 -2.52 -28.96 1.42
N ASN A 562 -2.49 -29.57 2.62
CA ASN A 562 -1.58 -29.22 3.71
C ASN A 562 -0.12 -29.50 3.29
N VAL A 563 0.79 -28.58 3.57
CA VAL A 563 2.20 -28.72 3.18
C VAL A 563 3.10 -28.75 4.41
N PHE A 564 3.73 -29.89 4.65
CA PHE A 564 4.89 -29.97 5.54
C PHE A 564 6.11 -29.37 4.84
N VAL A 565 6.73 -28.38 5.45
CA VAL A 565 7.96 -27.74 4.95
C VAL A 565 9.11 -27.99 5.94
N PRO A 566 10.38 -27.85 5.53
CA PRO A 566 11.51 -28.12 6.41
C PRO A 566 11.45 -27.34 7.73
N SER A 567 10.86 -26.15 7.72
CA SER A 567 10.70 -25.30 8.90
C SER A 567 9.42 -25.53 9.71
N GLY A 568 8.44 -26.32 9.24
CA GLY A 568 7.17 -26.51 9.95
C GLY A 568 5.99 -26.86 9.04
N VAL A 569 4.82 -26.27 9.31
CA VAL A 569 3.57 -26.56 8.59
C VAL A 569 2.99 -25.29 7.99
N VAL A 570 2.50 -25.38 6.75
CA VAL A 570 1.69 -24.36 6.07
C VAL A 570 0.36 -24.99 5.66
N THR A 571 -0.75 -24.34 5.98
CA THR A 571 -2.09 -24.80 5.60
C THR A 571 -2.96 -23.65 5.13
N ALA A 572 -3.83 -23.93 4.16
CA ALA A 572 -4.90 -23.01 3.79
C ALA A 572 -5.99 -23.06 4.86
N SER A 573 -6.24 -21.92 5.52
CA SER A 573 -7.38 -21.77 6.41
C SER A 573 -8.63 -21.49 5.59
N SER A 574 -9.73 -22.14 5.97
CA SER A 574 -11.06 -21.83 5.42
C SER A 574 -11.69 -20.57 6.05
N SER A 575 -11.07 -20.05 7.12
CA SER A 575 -11.58 -18.92 7.88
C SER A 575 -10.50 -17.88 8.18
N ASP A 576 -10.84 -16.62 7.97
CA ASP A 576 -10.09 -15.50 8.51
C ASP A 576 -10.47 -15.33 10.00
N GLY A 577 -9.51 -15.03 10.86
CA GLY A 577 -9.79 -14.90 12.29
C GLY A 577 -8.60 -15.12 13.21
N GLY A 578 -8.88 -15.18 14.51
CA GLY A 578 -7.88 -15.43 15.55
C GLY A 578 -7.70 -16.93 15.82
N PHE A 579 -6.45 -17.34 15.89
CA PHE A 579 -6.00 -18.70 16.15
C PHE A 579 -5.23 -18.74 17.47
N GLU A 580 -5.46 -19.80 18.24
CA GLU A 580 -4.75 -20.07 19.50
C GLU A 580 -3.85 -21.30 19.30
N VAL A 581 -2.59 -21.18 19.72
CA VAL A 581 -1.66 -22.30 19.80
C VAL A 581 -1.63 -22.76 21.25
N GLU A 582 -2.01 -24.02 21.47
CA GLU A 582 -1.98 -24.65 22.77
C GLU A 582 -0.72 -25.48 22.92
N GLY A 583 -0.08 -25.43 24.09
CA GLY A 583 1.10 -26.18 24.43
C GLY A 583 0.88 -27.08 25.63
N ARG A 584 1.61 -28.20 25.66
CA ARG A 584 1.71 -29.07 26.84
C ARG A 584 3.16 -29.14 27.30
N ARG A 585 3.36 -28.92 28.60
CA ARG A 585 4.67 -28.93 29.23
C ARG A 585 4.97 -30.27 29.92
N ASP A 586 6.25 -30.63 29.96
CA ASP A 586 6.76 -31.73 30.76
C ASP A 586 7.00 -31.33 32.23
N GLU A 587 7.57 -32.24 33.03
CA GLU A 587 7.89 -31.99 34.45
C GLU A 587 8.94 -30.90 34.66
N ASP A 588 9.77 -30.63 33.66
CA ASP A 588 10.80 -29.58 33.66
C ASP A 588 10.27 -28.22 33.16
N GLY A 589 8.99 -28.17 32.77
CA GLY A 589 8.31 -26.98 32.27
C GLY A 589 8.63 -26.65 30.82
N GLN A 590 9.25 -27.56 30.08
CA GLN A 590 9.52 -27.41 28.64
C GLN A 590 8.28 -27.84 27.85
N ILE A 591 7.95 -27.10 26.81
CA ILE A 591 6.87 -27.49 25.89
C ILE A 591 7.38 -28.69 25.09
N VAL A 592 6.66 -29.81 25.20
CA VAL A 592 6.96 -31.07 24.49
C VAL A 592 5.88 -31.41 23.47
N GLU A 593 4.80 -30.64 23.43
CA GLU A 593 3.73 -30.77 22.46
C GLU A 593 3.08 -29.42 22.17
N LEU A 594 2.76 -29.16 20.90
CA LEU A 594 1.94 -28.05 20.45
C LEU A 594 0.77 -28.56 19.64
N ARG A 595 -0.36 -27.88 19.72
CA ARG A 595 -1.47 -28.07 18.79
C ARG A 595 -2.12 -26.74 18.42
N LEU A 596 -2.60 -26.69 17.19
CA LEU A 596 -3.22 -25.52 16.58
C LEU A 596 -4.42 -26.00 15.77
N ARG A 597 -5.60 -25.47 16.07
CA ARG A 597 -6.84 -25.78 15.37
C ARG A 597 -7.06 -24.76 14.26
N VAL A 598 -7.22 -25.22 13.02
CA VAL A 598 -7.36 -24.39 11.81
C VAL A 598 -8.69 -24.60 11.11
#